data_AF-A0A3A9ZC64-F1
#
_entry.id   AF-A0A3A9ZC64-F1
#
_cell.length_a   1.000
_cell.length_b   1.000
_cell.length_c   1.000
_cell.angle_alpha   90.00
_cell.angle_beta   90.00
_cell.angle_gamma   90.00
#
_symmetry.space_group_name_H-M   'P 1'
#
loop_
_entity.id
_entity.type
_entity.pdbx_description
1 polymer ?
#
loop_
_entity_poly.entity_id
_entity_poly.type
_entity_poly.pdbx_seq_one_letter_code
_entity_poly.pdbx_strand_id
1 'polypeptide(L)'
;MTIRRSVGINGTRLTADQADGGEAGYIEIDTTLHGTGRFTPHADWADIGNLHVTDPALPYEPTATALVAHAADWLHLARVDRLLASSGPDPDDADELRLLTALGFRLLTRIRCDWVHRPQDARP
;
A
#
# COMPACT_ATOMS: atom_id res chain seq x y z
N MET A 1 0.05 15.59 11.87
CA MET A 1 0.51 14.83 10.69
C MET A 1 -0.01 15.54 9.46
N THR A 2 0.86 15.80 8.50
CA THR A 2 0.48 16.40 7.22
C THR A 2 0.64 15.35 6.13
N ILE A 3 -0.28 15.28 5.19
CA ILE A 3 -0.17 14.36 4.04
C ILE A 3 0.36 15.12 2.84
N ARG A 4 1.44 14.60 2.25
CA ARG A 4 2.01 15.07 1.00
C ARG A 4 1.82 14.02 -0.07
N ARG A 5 1.40 14.46 -1.26
CA ARG A 5 1.20 13.60 -2.42
C ARG A 5 2.36 13.73 -3.41
N SER A 6 2.82 12.61 -3.95
CA SER A 6 3.85 12.55 -4.98
C SER A 6 3.66 11.34 -5.91
N VAL A 7 4.51 11.22 -6.93
CA VAL A 7 4.59 10.01 -7.76
C VAL A 7 5.47 8.99 -7.04
N GLY A 8 4.92 7.79 -6.82
CA GLY A 8 5.59 6.64 -6.23
C GLY A 8 6.04 5.63 -7.29
N ILE A 9 6.68 4.54 -6.84
CA ILE A 9 7.12 3.45 -7.72
C ILE A 9 5.90 2.66 -8.22
N ASN A 10 4.93 2.42 -7.33
CA ASN A 10 3.72 1.63 -7.62
C ASN A 10 2.47 2.49 -7.85
N GLY A 11 2.61 3.80 -8.11
CA GLY A 11 1.47 4.67 -8.43
C GLY A 11 1.49 6.01 -7.70
N THR A 12 0.35 6.44 -7.15
CA THR A 12 0.29 7.66 -6.34
C THR A 12 0.81 7.37 -4.94
N ARG A 13 1.83 8.10 -4.48
CA ARG A 13 2.35 8.03 -3.10
C ARG A 13 1.70 9.10 -2.23
N LEU A 14 1.14 8.70 -1.09
CA LEU A 14 0.78 9.57 0.02
C LEU A 14 1.78 9.36 1.15
N THR A 15 2.51 10.41 1.49
CA THR A 15 3.51 10.41 2.56
C THR A 15 2.96 11.16 3.76
N ALA A 16 3.06 10.55 4.94
CA ALA A 16 2.79 11.18 6.22
C ALA A 16 4.05 11.88 6.73
N ASP A 17 4.03 13.21 6.76
CA ASP A 17 5.12 14.01 7.32
C ASP A 17 4.82 14.34 8.81
N GLN A 18 5.85 14.24 9.64
CA GLN A 18 5.88 14.64 11.05
C GLN A 18 6.02 16.17 11.18
N ALA A 19 5.70 16.71 12.36
CA ALA A 19 5.74 18.16 12.59
C ALA A 19 7.17 18.74 12.52
N ASP A 20 8.18 17.91 12.79
CA ASP A 20 9.60 18.27 12.70
C ASP A 20 10.20 18.08 11.30
N GLY A 21 9.39 17.64 10.32
CA GLY A 21 9.79 17.42 8.93
C GLY A 21 10.27 16.00 8.61
N GLY A 22 10.28 15.07 9.58
CA GLY A 22 10.58 13.66 9.32
C GLY A 22 9.46 12.93 8.59
N GLU A 23 9.79 11.86 7.86
CA GLU A 23 8.80 10.97 7.24
C GLU A 23 8.34 9.91 8.25
N ALA A 24 7.05 9.91 8.60
CA ALA A 24 6.45 8.90 9.47
C ALA A 24 6.18 7.58 8.73
N GLY A 25 5.84 7.68 7.45
CA GLY A 25 5.54 6.55 6.59
C GLY A 25 4.86 6.98 5.30
N TYR A 26 4.56 6.01 4.46
CA TYR A 26 3.88 6.25 3.19
C TYR A 26 3.01 5.05 2.77
N ILE A 27 2.03 5.36 1.91
CA ILE A 27 1.23 4.39 1.18
C ILE A 27 1.29 4.72 -0.32
N GLU A 28 1.47 3.70 -1.16
CA GLU A 28 1.39 3.83 -2.61
C GLU A 28 0.15 3.09 -3.14
N ILE A 29 -0.59 3.78 -4.01
CA ILE A 29 -1.84 3.27 -4.57
C ILE A 29 -1.76 3.25 -6.08
N ASP A 30 -2.00 2.08 -6.67
CA ASP A 30 -2.23 1.93 -8.10
C ASP A 30 -3.73 2.01 -8.40
N THR A 31 -4.13 2.97 -9.24
CA THR A 31 -5.50 3.11 -9.76
C THR A 31 -5.62 2.70 -11.23
N THR A 32 -4.57 2.11 -11.80
CA THR A 32 -4.45 1.78 -13.23
C THR A 32 -4.60 0.29 -13.54
N LEU A 33 -5.14 -0.50 -12.60
CA LEU A 33 -5.33 -1.95 -12.68
C LEU A 33 -6.01 -2.44 -13.98
N HIS A 34 -6.81 -1.60 -14.63
CA HIS A 34 -7.49 -1.93 -15.89
C HIS A 34 -6.64 -1.71 -17.16
N GLY A 35 -5.38 -1.32 -16.99
CA GLY A 35 -4.43 -0.99 -18.06
C GLY A 35 -4.47 0.50 -18.41
N THR A 36 -3.30 1.07 -18.64
CA THR A 36 -3.16 2.46 -19.10
C THR A 36 -3.79 2.60 -20.49
N GLY A 37 -4.82 3.45 -20.61
CA GLY A 37 -5.47 3.75 -21.90
C GLY A 37 -6.77 2.99 -22.20
N ARG A 38 -7.27 2.16 -21.28
CA ARG A 38 -8.65 1.65 -21.35
C ARG A 38 -9.52 2.47 -20.39
N PHE A 39 -10.43 3.27 -20.93
CA PHE A 39 -11.59 3.73 -20.18
C PHE A 39 -12.49 2.52 -19.94
N THR A 40 -12.18 1.73 -18.92
CA THR A 40 -13.13 0.73 -18.44
C THR A 40 -14.26 1.47 -17.72
N PRO A 41 -15.53 1.16 -18.02
CA PRO A 41 -16.66 1.73 -17.29
C PRO A 41 -16.74 1.27 -15.82
N HIS A 42 -15.81 0.41 -15.39
CA HIS A 42 -15.61 -0.10 -14.05
C HIS A 42 -14.30 0.45 -13.46
N ALA A 43 -14.18 1.77 -13.32
CA ALA A 43 -13.02 2.42 -12.71
C ALA A 43 -13.04 2.28 -11.17
N ASP A 44 -13.38 1.09 -10.67
CA ASP A 44 -13.92 0.93 -9.33
C ASP A 44 -12.92 0.26 -8.39
N TRP A 45 -11.72 -0.07 -8.87
CA TRP A 45 -10.72 -0.86 -8.14
C TRP A 45 -9.38 -0.12 -8.09
N ALA A 46 -8.73 -0.15 -6.94
CA ALA A 46 -7.35 0.26 -6.74
C ALA A 46 -6.60 -0.82 -5.95
N ASP A 47 -5.27 -0.76 -5.95
CA ASP A 47 -4.40 -1.67 -5.22
C ASP A 47 -3.41 -0.90 -4.34
N ILE A 48 -3.17 -1.41 -3.13
CA ILE A 48 -2.08 -0.95 -2.27
C ILE A 48 -0.79 -1.61 -2.77
N GLY A 49 0.02 -0.83 -3.47
CA GLY A 49 1.30 -1.29 -3.99
C GLY A 49 2.44 -1.25 -2.97
N ASN A 50 2.34 -0.40 -1.94
CA ASN A 50 3.26 -0.35 -0.80
C ASN A 50 2.56 0.27 0.42
N LEU A 51 2.84 -0.24 1.61
CA LEU A 51 2.46 0.38 2.88
C LEU A 51 3.63 0.26 3.86
N HIS A 52 4.21 1.39 4.26
CA HIS A 52 5.38 1.38 5.14
C HIS A 52 5.31 2.47 6.20
N VAL A 53 5.70 2.10 7.42
CA VAL A 53 6.01 3.04 8.50
C VAL A 53 7.52 3.14 8.56
N THR A 54 8.05 4.33 8.27
CA THR A 54 9.49 4.56 8.08
C THR A 54 10.21 4.95 9.35
N ASP A 55 9.50 5.54 10.31
CA ASP A 55 10.06 5.90 11.61
C ASP A 55 9.89 4.74 12.60
N PRO A 56 10.99 4.08 13.04
CA PRO A 56 10.92 2.97 13.98
C PRO A 56 10.47 3.38 15.39
N ALA A 57 10.46 4.67 15.72
CA ALA A 57 9.94 5.19 16.98
C ALA A 57 8.41 5.30 16.99
N LEU A 58 7.75 5.21 15.82
CA LEU A 58 6.30 5.29 15.72
C LEU A 58 5.66 3.89 15.78
N PRO A 59 4.50 3.76 16.44
CA PRO A 59 3.77 2.50 16.43
C PRO A 59 3.24 2.24 15.01
N TYR A 60 3.45 1.01 14.53
CA TYR A 60 3.06 0.60 13.18
C TYR A 60 1.56 0.80 12.92
N GLU A 61 0.70 0.17 13.72
CA GLU A 61 -0.75 0.15 13.43
C GLU A 61 -1.42 1.53 13.41
N PRO A 62 -1.22 2.44 14.38
CA PRO A 62 -1.84 3.76 14.33
C PRO A 62 -1.39 4.59 13.11
N THR A 63 -0.10 4.52 12.77
CA THR A 63 0.46 5.26 11.61
C THR A 63 -0.07 4.69 10.30
N ALA A 64 -0.02 3.37 10.14
CA ALA A 64 -0.52 2.67 8.97
C ALA A 64 -2.05 2.83 8.81
N THR A 65 -2.81 2.76 9.90
CA THR A 65 -4.25 3.05 9.90
C THR A 65 -4.55 4.45 9.37
N ALA A 66 -3.81 5.46 9.83
CA ALA A 66 -3.99 6.83 9.37
C ALA A 66 -3.65 6.98 7.88
N LEU A 67 -2.58 6.36 7.40
CA LEU A 67 -2.23 6.33 5.97
C LEU A 67 -3.34 5.69 5.12
N VAL A 68 -3.87 4.53 5.53
CA VAL A 68 -4.97 3.85 4.83
C VAL A 68 -6.25 4.70 4.87
N ALA A 69 -6.57 5.36 5.98
CA ALA A 69 -7.72 6.24 6.08
C ALA A 69 -7.62 7.42 5.09
N HIS A 70 -6.45 8.07 5.00
CA HIS A 70 -6.23 9.15 4.04
C HIS A 70 -6.29 8.67 2.58
N ALA A 71 -5.77 7.48 2.31
CA ALA A 71 -5.92 6.86 0.99
C ALA A 71 -7.40 6.58 0.66
N ALA A 72 -8.17 6.05 1.62
CA ALA A 72 -9.59 5.76 1.46
C ALA A 72 -10.40 7.04 1.16
N ASP A 73 -10.15 8.14 1.89
CA ASP A 73 -10.80 9.43 1.63
C ASP A 73 -10.52 9.93 0.20
N TRP A 74 -9.27 9.82 -0.24
CA TRP A 74 -8.88 10.21 -1.60
C TRP A 74 -9.50 9.30 -2.67
N LEU A 75 -9.52 8.00 -2.44
CA LEU A 75 -10.11 7.00 -3.34
C LEU A 75 -11.63 7.16 -3.46
N HIS A 76 -12.30 7.53 -2.37
CA HIS A 76 -13.73 7.83 -2.39
C HIS A 76 -14.05 9.03 -3.31
N LEU A 77 -13.23 10.09 -3.26
CA LEU A 77 -13.35 11.22 -4.19
C LEU A 77 -13.07 10.82 -5.64
N ALA A 78 -12.20 9.83 -5.86
CA ALA A 78 -11.90 9.27 -7.16
C ALA A 78 -12.96 8.25 -7.65
N ARG A 79 -14.01 7.98 -6.85
CA ARG A 79 -15.06 7.00 -7.12
C ARG A 79 -14.55 5.56 -7.25
N VAL A 80 -13.49 5.24 -6.52
CA VAL A 80 -13.02 3.86 -6.35
C VAL A 80 -13.85 3.19 -5.25
N ASP A 81 -14.44 2.05 -5.56
CA ASP A 81 -15.35 1.32 -4.66
C ASP A 81 -14.67 0.12 -3.96
N ARG A 82 -13.53 -0.34 -4.47
CA ARG A 82 -12.82 -1.54 -4.00
C ARG A 82 -11.33 -1.27 -3.91
N LEU A 83 -10.72 -1.67 -2.81
CA LEU A 83 -9.29 -1.59 -2.59
C LEU A 83 -8.73 -3.01 -2.38
N LEU A 84 -7.71 -3.33 -3.15
CA LEU A 84 -6.94 -4.56 -3.05
C LEU A 84 -5.65 -4.29 -2.27
N ALA A 85 -5.13 -5.36 -1.67
CA ALA A 85 -3.83 -5.37 -1.03
C ALA A 85 -3.27 -6.79 -1.14
N SER A 86 -1.96 -6.90 -1.25
CA SER A 86 -1.23 -8.16 -1.19
C SER A 86 -0.25 -8.10 -0.03
N SER A 87 -0.38 -9.02 0.91
CA SER A 87 0.53 -9.17 2.04
C SER A 87 1.14 -10.58 1.99
N GLY A 88 2.46 -10.66 2.23
CA GLY A 88 3.20 -11.90 2.17
C GLY A 88 3.07 -12.75 3.44
N PRO A 89 3.59 -14.00 3.41
CA PRO A 89 3.66 -14.87 4.58
C PRO A 89 4.90 -14.59 5.46
N ASP A 90 5.71 -13.58 5.12
CA ASP A 90 6.90 -13.23 5.88
C ASP A 90 6.49 -12.79 7.30
N PRO A 91 7.20 -13.21 8.36
CA PRO A 91 7.01 -12.65 9.70
C PRO A 91 6.94 -11.13 9.73
N ASP A 92 7.69 -10.44 8.86
CA ASP A 92 7.71 -8.98 8.77
C ASP A 92 6.38 -8.40 8.24
N ASP A 93 5.60 -9.20 7.50
CA ASP A 93 4.29 -8.82 6.93
C ASP A 93 3.11 -9.17 7.86
N ALA A 94 3.35 -9.88 8.98
CA ALA A 94 2.29 -10.36 9.86
C ALA A 94 1.46 -9.22 10.47
N ASP A 95 2.11 -8.10 10.80
CA ASP A 95 1.45 -6.90 11.30
C ASP A 95 0.60 -6.21 10.23
N GLU A 96 1.05 -6.21 8.96
CA GLU A 96 0.26 -5.70 7.85
C GLU A 96 -1.01 -6.55 7.63
N LEU A 97 -0.89 -7.88 7.61
CA LEU A 97 -2.04 -8.76 7.44
C LEU A 97 -3.08 -8.56 8.57
N ARG A 98 -2.60 -8.41 9.81
CA ARG A 98 -3.45 -8.15 10.98
C ARG A 98 -4.16 -6.80 10.87
N LEU A 99 -3.43 -5.75 10.50
CA LEU A 99 -3.97 -4.42 10.25
C LEU A 99 -5.05 -4.45 9.16
N LEU A 100 -4.74 -4.99 7.98
CA LEU A 100 -5.69 -5.06 6.86
C LEU A 100 -6.97 -5.80 7.28
N THR A 101 -6.83 -6.91 8.01
CA THR A 101 -7.98 -7.65 8.55
C THR A 101 -8.80 -6.78 9.52
N ALA A 102 -8.15 -6.05 10.43
CA ALA A 102 -8.81 -5.14 11.36
C ALA A 102 -9.52 -3.97 10.66
N LEU A 103 -8.99 -3.51 9.53
CA LEU A 103 -9.58 -2.49 8.66
C LEU A 103 -10.72 -3.04 7.77
N GLY A 104 -11.04 -4.34 7.87
CA GLY A 104 -12.16 -4.95 7.18
C GLY A 104 -11.84 -5.56 5.82
N PHE A 105 -10.56 -5.65 5.44
CA PHE A 105 -10.16 -6.42 4.27
C PHE A 105 -10.54 -7.89 4.46
N ARG A 106 -10.91 -8.54 3.35
CA ARG A 106 -11.28 -9.95 3.33
C ARG A 106 -10.30 -10.70 2.45
N LEU A 107 -9.83 -11.85 2.92
CA LEU A 107 -9.00 -12.73 2.14
C LEU A 107 -9.76 -13.19 0.89
N LEU A 108 -9.29 -12.79 -0.29
CA LEU A 108 -9.88 -13.19 -1.59
C LEU A 108 -9.22 -14.47 -2.14
N THR A 109 -7.89 -14.55 -2.05
CA THR A 109 -7.11 -15.67 -2.57
C THR A 109 -5.78 -15.78 -1.83
N ARG A 110 -5.14 -16.96 -1.89
CA ARG A 110 -3.75 -17.15 -1.50
C ARG A 110 -2.95 -17.55 -2.73
N ILE A 111 -1.94 -16.75 -3.06
CA ILE A 111 -1.03 -17.04 -4.16
C ILE A 111 0.21 -17.71 -3.57
N ARG A 112 0.59 -18.87 -4.12
CA ARG A 112 1.87 -19.51 -3.83
C ARG A 112 2.78 -19.29 -5.02
N CYS A 113 3.84 -18.51 -4.83
CA CYS A 113 4.90 -18.37 -5.81
C CYS A 113 6.01 -19.34 -5.44
N ASP A 114 6.12 -20.45 -6.18
CA ASP A 114 7.18 -21.45 -5.99
C ASP A 114 8.53 -21.01 -6.61
N TRP A 115 8.62 -19.77 -7.08
CA TRP A 115 9.85 -19.19 -7.60
C TRP A 115 10.75 -18.75 -6.46
N VAL A 116 11.96 -19.30 -6.40
CA VAL A 116 13.00 -18.86 -5.48
C VAL A 116 13.89 -17.86 -6.21
N HIS A 117 13.95 -16.62 -5.69
CA HIS A 117 14.94 -15.65 -6.16
C HIS A 117 16.33 -16.17 -5.82
N ARG A 118 17.08 -16.60 -6.85
CA ARG A 118 18.49 -16.94 -6.70
C ARG A 118 19.27 -15.63 -6.79
N PRO A 119 19.96 -15.19 -5.72
CA PRO A 119 20.83 -14.03 -5.84
C PRO A 119 21.81 -14.28 -6.97
N GLN A 120 21.99 -13.27 -7.81
CA GLN A 120 22.93 -13.39 -8.92
C GLN A 120 24.34 -13.41 -8.30
N ASP A 121 24.95 -14.59 -8.25
CA ASP A 121 26.36 -14.72 -7.89
C ASP A 121 27.14 -13.75 -8.77
N ALA A 122 27.94 -12.89 -8.14
CA ALA A 122 28.84 -11.99 -8.87
C ALA A 122 29.63 -12.83 -9.87
N ARG A 123 29.41 -12.61 -11.17
CA ARG A 123 30.23 -13.25 -12.20
C ARG A 123 31.69 -12.91 -11.91
N PRO A 124 32.61 -13.87 -12.06
CA PRO A 124 34.03 -13.68 -11.79
C PRO A 124 34.64 -12.56 -12.64
#